data_AF-A0A845WY59-F1
#
_entry.id   AF-A0A845WY59-F1
#
_cell.length_a   1.000
_cell.length_b   1.000
_cell.length_c   1.000
_cell.angle_alpha   90.00
_cell.angle_beta   90.00
_cell.angle_gamma   90.00
#
_symmetry.space_group_name_H-M   'P 1'
#
loop_
_entity.id
_entity.type
_entity.pdbx_description
1 polymer ?
#
loop_
_entity_poly.entity_id
_entity_poly.type
_entity_poly.pdbx_seq_one_letter_code
_entity_poly.pdbx_strand_id
1 'polypeptide(L)'
;MGWSLAEPTLAANELAFNNTTHSPTKRIRISQESQPHLGDFDANVLGFIDAIQTKQTAAEYYGYNQQNDASFSGAFNLLSNTSHLFLVDAADGLSLFVVHDRPQDSGWGRASMQVDLLGDDADLLVMDDSPQYDRYIAQDSTFLIQHGWGTCCTDGFALGALENDWQTLLQFTQAPIGLQSWQAFADSNTTPIDLELAVHQRVRLDWVEDAETIPEPSTLIGLMVLGIVGLLTRKH
;
A
#
# COMPACT_ATOMS: atom_id res chain seq x y z
N MET A 1 -7.25 5.26 -80.49
CA MET A 1 -7.99 6.05 -79.48
C MET A 1 -8.61 5.06 -78.50
N GLY A 2 -7.87 4.70 -77.44
CA GLY A 2 -8.32 3.77 -76.42
C GLY A 2 -8.58 4.54 -75.13
N TRP A 3 -9.79 4.44 -74.60
CA TRP A 3 -10.20 5.05 -73.33
C TRP A 3 -9.87 4.07 -72.21
N SER A 4 -8.94 4.45 -71.33
CA SER A 4 -8.62 3.71 -70.10
C SER A 4 -9.42 4.29 -68.95
N LEU A 5 -10.36 3.51 -68.41
CA LEU A 5 -11.12 3.86 -67.21
C LEU A 5 -10.28 3.48 -65.98
N ALA A 6 -9.95 4.46 -65.14
CA ALA A 6 -9.32 4.22 -63.84
C ALA A 6 -10.42 3.91 -62.81
N GLU A 7 -10.28 2.79 -62.11
CA GLU A 7 -11.18 2.43 -61.01
C GLU A 7 -10.80 3.20 -59.72
N PRO A 8 -11.79 3.68 -58.95
CA PRO A 8 -11.53 4.35 -57.68
C PRO A 8 -11.21 3.32 -56.59
N THR A 9 -10.02 3.43 -56.01
CA THR A 9 -9.61 2.64 -54.85
C THR A 9 -10.33 3.17 -53.61
N LEU A 10 -11.28 2.41 -53.07
CA LEU A 10 -11.91 2.70 -51.78
C LEU A 10 -10.88 2.42 -50.67
N ALA A 11 -10.38 3.47 -50.04
CA ALA A 11 -9.57 3.37 -48.83
C ALA A 11 -10.46 2.84 -47.70
N ALA A 12 -10.19 1.61 -47.25
CA ALA A 12 -10.75 1.09 -46.02
C ALA A 12 -10.16 1.90 -44.85
N ASN A 13 -11.00 2.74 -44.23
CA ASN A 13 -10.71 3.30 -42.91
C ASN A 13 -10.68 2.14 -41.91
N GLU A 14 -9.50 1.58 -41.66
CA GLU A 14 -9.24 0.82 -40.45
C GLU A 14 -9.38 1.77 -39.26
N LEU A 15 -10.56 1.75 -38.65
CA LEU A 15 -10.76 2.22 -37.29
C LEU A 15 -9.97 1.27 -36.38
N ALA A 16 -8.68 1.56 -36.22
CA ALA A 16 -7.85 0.96 -35.20
C ALA A 16 -8.42 1.37 -33.83
N PHE A 17 -9.23 0.47 -33.25
CA PHE A 17 -9.50 0.51 -31.83
C PHE A 17 -8.17 0.26 -31.12
N ASN A 18 -7.53 1.34 -30.65
CA ASN A 18 -6.45 1.26 -29.69
C ASN A 18 -7.03 0.70 -28.39
N ASN A 19 -7.11 -0.64 -28.31
CA ASN A 19 -7.23 -1.35 -27.05
C ASN A 19 -5.93 -1.13 -26.28
N THR A 20 -5.83 0.02 -25.64
CA THR A 20 -4.86 0.24 -24.57
C THR A 20 -5.29 -0.71 -23.46
N THR A 21 -4.63 -1.86 -23.39
CA THR A 21 -4.77 -2.80 -22.27
C THR A 21 -4.38 -2.03 -21.02
N HIS A 22 -5.38 -1.63 -20.23
CA HIS A 22 -5.16 -1.03 -18.93
C HIS A 22 -4.66 -2.16 -18.04
N SER A 23 -3.36 -2.23 -17.78
CA SER A 23 -2.86 -3.12 -16.74
C SER A 23 -3.53 -2.71 -15.43
N PRO A 24 -4.16 -3.64 -14.70
CA PRO A 24 -4.75 -3.31 -13.41
C PRO A 24 -3.68 -2.69 -12.53
N THR A 25 -3.99 -1.53 -11.94
CA THR A 25 -3.09 -0.87 -11.01
C THR A 25 -3.14 -1.67 -9.71
N LYS A 26 -2.02 -2.29 -9.32
CA LYS A 26 -1.90 -2.90 -7.99
C LYS A 26 -1.86 -1.79 -6.94
N ARG A 27 -2.68 -1.89 -5.90
CA ARG A 27 -2.68 -0.98 -4.74
C ARG A 27 -2.46 -1.76 -3.46
N ILE A 28 -1.91 -1.10 -2.44
CA ILE A 28 -1.68 -1.72 -1.14
C ILE A 28 -2.87 -1.41 -0.26
N ARG A 29 -3.64 -2.45 0.07
CA ARG A 29 -4.77 -2.34 0.98
C ARG A 29 -4.25 -2.31 2.41
N ILE A 30 -4.87 -1.48 3.25
CA ILE A 30 -4.67 -1.51 4.69
C ILE A 30 -5.97 -1.86 5.40
N SER A 31 -5.90 -2.82 6.31
CA SER A 31 -7.01 -3.30 7.12
C SER A 31 -6.54 -3.55 8.54
N GLN A 32 -7.45 -3.46 9.52
CA GLN A 32 -7.13 -3.71 10.92
C GLN A 32 -8.22 -4.61 11.51
N GLU A 33 -7.86 -5.55 12.39
CA GLU A 33 -8.89 -6.32 13.11
C GLU A 33 -9.80 -5.38 13.89
N SER A 34 -11.07 -5.72 14.12
CA SER A 34 -11.94 -4.90 14.98
C SER A 34 -11.61 -5.08 16.47
N GLN A 35 -11.01 -6.22 16.83
CA GLN A 35 -10.48 -6.55 18.15
C GLN A 35 -9.28 -7.50 18.01
N PRO A 36 -8.38 -7.56 19.01
CA PRO A 36 -7.26 -8.47 19.00
C PRO A 36 -7.63 -9.93 18.67
N HIS A 37 -6.92 -10.52 17.71
CA HIS A 37 -7.01 -11.92 17.29
C HIS A 37 -8.29 -12.36 16.56
N LEU A 38 -9.17 -11.43 16.15
CA LEU A 38 -10.40 -11.80 15.42
C LEU A 38 -10.17 -12.21 13.96
N GLY A 39 -9.14 -11.67 13.30
CA GLY A 39 -8.82 -11.95 11.89
C GLY A 39 -9.85 -11.44 10.88
N ASP A 40 -10.71 -10.50 11.26
CA ASP A 40 -11.83 -9.97 10.45
C ASP A 40 -11.44 -8.84 9.49
N PHE A 41 -10.22 -8.89 8.95
CA PHE A 41 -9.62 -7.83 8.14
C PHE A 41 -10.45 -7.42 6.91
N ASP A 42 -11.09 -8.36 6.22
CA ASP A 42 -11.88 -8.06 5.03
C ASP A 42 -13.17 -7.28 5.33
N ALA A 43 -13.64 -7.31 6.58
CA ALA A 43 -14.75 -6.48 7.04
C ALA A 43 -14.32 -5.10 7.52
N ASN A 44 -13.01 -4.88 7.74
CA ASN A 44 -12.44 -3.70 8.36
C ASN A 44 -11.31 -3.10 7.51
N VAL A 45 -11.61 -2.88 6.23
CA VAL A 45 -10.71 -2.17 5.31
C VAL A 45 -10.73 -0.68 5.65
N LEU A 46 -9.57 -0.14 6.01
CA LEU A 46 -9.42 1.25 6.41
C LEU A 46 -9.12 2.16 5.22
N GLY A 47 -8.46 1.62 4.20
CA GLY A 47 -8.15 2.35 2.98
C GLY A 47 -7.09 1.67 2.14
N PHE A 48 -6.44 2.48 1.31
CA PHE A 48 -5.34 2.09 0.44
C PHE A 48 -4.21 3.09 0.61
N ILE A 49 -2.97 2.61 0.53
CA ILE A 49 -1.78 3.44 0.54
C ILE A 49 -0.95 3.16 -0.69
N ASP A 50 -0.29 4.19 -1.19
CA ASP A 50 0.71 4.10 -2.25
C ASP A 50 2.10 4.09 -1.64
N ALA A 51 3.09 3.61 -2.39
CA ALA A 51 4.48 3.63 -1.96
C ALA A 51 5.14 4.97 -2.32
N ILE A 52 5.90 5.53 -1.38
CA ILE A 52 6.72 6.71 -1.59
C ILE A 52 7.86 6.36 -2.54
N GLN A 53 7.97 7.10 -3.64
CA GLN A 53 8.96 6.83 -4.67
C GLN A 53 10.30 7.50 -4.34
N THR A 54 11.40 6.75 -4.38
CA THR A 54 12.76 7.30 -4.23
C THR A 54 13.77 6.61 -5.15
N LYS A 55 14.89 7.29 -5.41
CA LYS A 55 16.06 6.72 -6.12
C LYS A 55 17.14 6.20 -5.18
N GLN A 56 16.95 6.38 -3.87
CA GLN A 56 17.82 5.88 -2.82
C GLN A 56 17.50 4.42 -2.53
N THR A 57 18.42 3.68 -1.93
CA THR A 57 18.07 2.40 -1.29
C THR A 57 17.21 2.63 -0.05
N ALA A 58 16.57 1.60 0.48
CA ALA A 58 15.78 1.71 1.71
C ALA A 58 16.63 2.24 2.88
N ALA A 59 17.86 1.75 3.03
CA ALA A 59 18.80 2.21 4.06
C ALA A 59 19.23 3.67 3.86
N GLU A 60 19.50 4.07 2.62
CA GLU A 60 19.84 5.46 2.29
C GLU A 60 18.65 6.41 2.52
N TYR A 61 17.44 5.97 2.21
CA TYR A 61 16.22 6.74 2.45
C TYR A 61 15.91 6.87 3.93
N TYR A 62 16.11 5.80 4.73
CA TYR A 62 15.99 5.88 6.18
C TYR A 62 16.99 6.90 6.75
N GLY A 63 18.25 6.81 6.30
CA GLY A 63 19.29 7.78 6.60
C GLY A 63 19.74 7.79 8.07
N TYR A 64 19.72 6.64 8.74
CA TYR A 64 20.19 6.51 10.12
C TYR A 64 21.69 6.90 10.24
N ASN A 65 22.06 7.60 11.32
CA ASN A 65 23.41 8.13 11.58
C ASN A 65 24.00 9.07 10.50
N GLN A 66 23.16 9.76 9.73
CA GLN A 66 23.63 10.75 8.75
C GLN A 66 23.47 12.20 9.22
N GLN A 67 22.23 12.70 9.28
CA GLN A 67 21.95 14.11 9.58
C GLN A 67 21.52 14.34 11.03
N ASN A 68 20.79 13.36 11.59
CA ASN A 68 20.36 13.34 12.97
C ASN A 68 21.00 12.09 13.58
N ASP A 69 21.99 12.28 14.46
CA ASP A 69 22.62 11.16 15.18
C ASP A 69 21.53 10.29 15.80
N ALA A 70 21.57 8.98 15.54
CA ALA A 70 20.59 8.00 15.99
C ALA A 70 19.12 8.34 15.63
N SER A 71 18.83 8.82 14.42
CA SER A 71 17.44 9.03 13.98
C SER A 71 17.25 8.92 12.48
N PHE A 72 15.99 8.70 12.09
CA PHE A 72 15.50 8.84 10.73
C PHE A 72 15.80 10.24 10.19
N SER A 73 16.26 10.30 8.94
CA SER A 73 16.52 11.54 8.21
C SER A 73 15.96 11.57 6.79
N GLY A 74 15.12 10.59 6.45
CA GLY A 74 14.41 10.55 5.18
C GLY A 74 13.47 11.74 4.99
N ALA A 75 13.05 11.97 3.74
CA ALA A 75 12.20 13.09 3.35
C ALA A 75 10.72 12.86 3.72
N PHE A 76 10.45 12.53 4.98
CA PHE A 76 9.13 12.28 5.53
C PHE A 76 8.93 13.04 6.85
N ASN A 77 7.81 13.77 6.95
CA ASN A 77 7.52 14.61 8.12
C ASN A 77 6.90 13.76 9.23
N LEU A 78 7.75 13.28 10.14
CA LEU A 78 7.32 12.52 11.31
C LEU A 78 6.68 13.42 12.38
N LEU A 79 5.65 12.89 13.04
CA LEU A 79 4.89 13.50 14.12
C LEU A 79 5.39 13.02 15.50
N SER A 80 5.31 13.91 16.49
CA SER A 80 5.70 13.60 17.87
C SER A 80 4.78 12.54 18.47
N ASN A 81 5.33 11.65 19.31
CA ASN A 81 4.59 10.58 20.02
C ASN A 81 3.73 9.70 19.09
N THR A 82 4.14 9.51 17.83
CA THR A 82 3.38 8.77 16.80
C THR A 82 4.22 7.61 16.27
N SER A 83 3.62 6.43 16.08
CA SER A 83 4.22 5.39 15.25
C SER A 83 3.75 5.57 13.82
N HIS A 84 4.69 5.65 12.88
CA HIS A 84 4.42 5.86 11.47
C HIS A 84 4.63 4.55 10.73
N LEU A 85 3.69 4.20 9.85
CA LEU A 85 3.77 3.05 8.97
C LEU A 85 3.60 3.53 7.52
N PHE A 86 4.55 3.25 6.66
CA PHE A 86 4.49 3.64 5.26
C PHE A 86 5.33 2.71 4.40
N LEU A 87 5.14 2.76 3.08
CA LEU A 87 5.98 2.02 2.14
C LEU A 87 6.84 2.96 1.32
N VAL A 88 8.00 2.47 0.94
CA VAL A 88 8.95 3.17 0.08
C VAL A 88 9.31 2.24 -1.06
N ASP A 89 9.08 2.69 -2.28
CA ASP A 89 9.57 2.07 -3.51
C ASP A 89 10.97 2.64 -3.78
N ALA A 90 11.98 1.90 -3.33
CA ALA A 90 13.37 2.29 -3.31
C ALA A 90 14.16 1.63 -4.46
N ALA A 91 15.41 2.03 -4.65
CA ALA A 91 16.28 1.48 -5.68
C ALA A 91 16.59 -0.01 -5.51
N ASP A 92 16.44 -0.53 -4.29
CA ASP A 92 16.57 -1.93 -3.89
C ASP A 92 15.22 -2.62 -3.69
N GLY A 93 14.11 -2.01 -4.11
CA GLY A 93 12.77 -2.59 -4.13
C GLY A 93 11.79 -1.98 -3.13
N LEU A 94 10.56 -2.50 -3.11
CA LEU A 94 9.51 -2.04 -2.21
C LEU A 94 9.83 -2.46 -0.77
N SER A 95 9.74 -1.53 0.17
CA SER A 95 10.06 -1.78 1.57
C SER A 95 8.99 -1.17 2.49
N LEU A 96 8.62 -1.90 3.53
CA LEU A 96 7.77 -1.44 4.62
C LEU A 96 8.62 -0.76 5.68
N PHE A 97 8.27 0.47 6.05
CA PHE A 97 8.93 1.24 7.09
C PHE A 97 8.02 1.38 8.30
N VAL A 98 8.60 1.26 9.48
CA VAL A 98 7.99 1.69 10.74
C VAL A 98 8.96 2.58 11.48
N VAL A 99 8.54 3.80 11.80
CA VAL A 99 9.35 4.79 12.52
C VAL A 99 8.55 5.36 13.68
N HIS A 100 9.13 5.32 14.87
CA HIS A 100 8.55 5.82 16.11
C HIS A 100 9.04 7.23 16.40
N ASP A 101 8.10 8.09 16.80
CA ASP A 101 8.34 9.49 17.15
C ASP A 101 8.90 10.30 15.98
N ARG A 102 9.50 11.47 16.28
CA ARG A 102 10.16 12.33 15.29
C ARG A 102 11.55 12.77 15.74
N PRO A 103 12.44 13.15 14.81
CA PRO A 103 13.74 13.71 15.16
C PRO A 103 13.60 15.03 15.93
N GLN A 104 14.58 15.28 16.78
CA GLN A 104 14.70 16.44 17.66
C GLN A 104 13.50 16.66 18.59
N ASP A 105 12.80 15.59 18.95
CA ASP A 105 11.74 15.65 19.94
C ASP A 105 12.26 15.48 21.38
N SER A 106 11.52 16.02 22.34
CA SER A 106 11.85 15.84 23.77
C SER A 106 11.21 14.58 24.37
N GLY A 107 10.48 13.80 23.57
CA GLY A 107 9.88 12.54 23.97
C GLY A 107 10.92 11.47 24.26
N TRP A 108 10.47 10.43 24.95
CA TRP A 108 11.16 9.16 25.04
C TRP A 108 10.08 8.07 24.99
N GLY A 109 10.47 6.87 24.60
CA GLY A 109 9.51 5.80 24.57
C GLY A 109 10.10 4.44 24.31
N ARG A 110 9.20 3.48 24.18
CA ARG A 110 9.52 2.09 23.91
C ARG A 110 8.37 1.45 23.15
N ALA A 111 8.72 0.67 22.13
CA ALA A 111 7.78 -0.16 21.41
C ALA A 111 8.28 -1.61 21.36
N SER A 112 7.34 -2.55 21.32
CA SER A 112 7.63 -3.94 21.01
C SER A 112 6.61 -4.40 19.99
N MET A 113 7.09 -4.86 18.84
CA MET A 113 6.28 -5.22 17.70
C MET A 113 6.57 -6.64 17.24
N GLN A 114 5.59 -7.21 16.57
CA GLN A 114 5.74 -8.42 15.78
C GLN A 114 5.26 -8.13 14.36
N VAL A 115 6.01 -8.60 13.39
CA VAL A 115 5.62 -8.64 11.98
C VAL A 115 5.65 -10.08 11.51
N ASP A 116 4.51 -10.58 11.02
CA ASP A 116 4.45 -11.86 10.30
C ASP A 116 4.34 -11.56 8.80
N LEU A 117 5.32 -12.01 8.03
CA LEU A 117 5.35 -11.94 6.58
C LEU A 117 4.86 -13.26 5.99
N LEU A 118 4.01 -13.19 4.98
CA LEU A 118 3.47 -14.34 4.27
C LEU A 118 3.64 -14.11 2.77
N GLY A 119 4.01 -15.17 2.04
CA GLY A 119 4.13 -15.13 0.58
C GLY A 119 5.41 -14.49 0.06
N ASP A 120 6.37 -14.17 0.93
CA ASP A 120 7.63 -13.49 0.58
C ASP A 120 8.75 -13.87 1.58
N ASP A 121 9.99 -13.55 1.26
CA ASP A 121 11.22 -13.84 2.01
C ASP A 121 12.06 -12.58 2.32
N ALA A 122 11.43 -11.41 2.34
CA ALA A 122 12.05 -10.14 2.71
C ALA A 122 12.82 -10.16 4.04
N ASP A 123 13.85 -9.32 4.15
CA ASP A 123 14.74 -9.19 5.29
C ASP A 123 14.61 -7.83 5.97
N LEU A 124 15.15 -7.70 7.19
CA LEU A 124 15.34 -6.40 7.83
C LEU A 124 16.47 -5.64 7.13
N LEU A 125 16.11 -4.64 6.32
CA LEU A 125 17.07 -3.79 5.60
C LEU A 125 17.62 -2.66 6.47
N VAL A 126 16.86 -2.24 7.49
CA VAL A 126 17.27 -1.23 8.46
C VAL A 126 16.94 -1.69 9.87
N MET A 127 17.92 -1.55 10.75
CA MET A 127 17.84 -1.69 12.20
C MET A 127 18.49 -0.42 12.76
N ASP A 128 17.77 0.35 13.57
CA ASP A 128 18.25 1.66 14.04
C ASP A 128 19.45 1.48 14.97
N ASP A 129 19.25 1.03 16.20
CA ASP A 129 20.35 0.90 17.14
C ASP A 129 20.98 -0.50 17.16
N SER A 130 22.19 -0.56 17.74
CA SER A 130 22.85 -1.84 18.00
C SER A 130 22.01 -2.72 18.94
N PRO A 131 22.23 -4.06 18.93
CA PRO A 131 21.51 -5.01 19.80
C PRO A 131 21.63 -4.78 21.32
N GLN A 132 22.43 -3.80 21.74
CA GLN A 132 22.51 -3.36 23.14
C GLN A 132 21.30 -2.51 23.56
N TYR A 133 20.72 -1.76 22.63
CA TYR A 133 19.59 -0.84 22.85
C TYR A 133 18.30 -1.44 22.30
N ASP A 134 18.40 -1.99 21.08
CA ASP A 134 17.29 -2.61 20.39
C ASP A 134 17.40 -4.13 20.34
N ARG A 135 16.31 -4.77 19.93
CA ARG A 135 16.29 -6.21 19.72
C ARG A 135 15.53 -6.56 18.47
N TYR A 136 16.21 -7.22 17.54
CA TYR A 136 15.65 -7.77 16.33
C TYR A 136 15.85 -9.29 16.32
N ILE A 137 14.77 -10.04 16.20
CA ILE A 137 14.81 -11.50 16.03
C ILE A 137 14.00 -11.83 14.78
N ALA A 138 14.67 -12.35 13.76
CA ALA A 138 14.01 -12.98 12.62
C ALA A 138 13.99 -14.50 12.84
N GLN A 139 12.81 -15.11 12.79
CA GLN A 139 12.63 -16.55 12.79
C GLN A 139 11.65 -16.92 11.69
N ASP A 140 12.16 -17.57 10.65
CA ASP A 140 11.42 -17.84 9.42
C ASP A 140 10.82 -16.55 8.87
N SER A 141 9.50 -16.45 8.79
CA SER A 141 8.80 -15.26 8.31
C SER A 141 8.21 -14.39 9.42
N THR A 142 8.64 -14.60 10.67
CA THR A 142 8.24 -13.77 11.83
C THR A 142 9.41 -12.94 12.33
N PHE A 143 9.17 -11.65 12.51
CA PHE A 143 10.12 -10.66 13.03
C PHE A 143 9.61 -10.14 14.38
N LEU A 144 10.38 -10.35 15.44
CA LEU A 144 10.14 -9.76 16.75
C LEU A 144 11.10 -8.59 16.96
N ILE A 145 10.54 -7.42 17.22
CA ILE A 145 11.26 -6.16 17.18
C ILE A 145 10.99 -5.40 18.47
N GLN A 146 12.04 -4.88 19.12
CA GLN A 146 11.94 -4.01 20.28
C GLN A 146 12.82 -2.79 20.07
N HIS A 147 12.22 -1.61 20.25
CA HIS A 147 12.82 -0.29 20.07
C HIS A 147 12.73 0.51 21.36
N GLY A 148 13.72 1.35 21.61
CA GLY A 148 13.72 2.32 22.70
C GLY A 148 14.44 3.60 22.32
N TRP A 149 13.69 4.69 22.18
CA TRP A 149 14.25 6.01 21.87
C TRP A 149 14.32 6.93 23.09
N GLY A 150 15.32 7.80 23.08
CA GLY A 150 15.52 8.86 24.06
C GLY A 150 15.15 10.25 23.55
N THR A 151 15.45 11.24 24.39
CA THR A 151 15.23 12.66 24.08
C THR A 151 16.14 13.13 22.96
N CYS A 152 15.63 13.16 21.74
CA CYS A 152 16.22 13.71 20.51
C CYS A 152 15.72 12.93 19.30
N CYS A 153 15.25 11.71 19.50
CA CYS A 153 15.53 10.69 18.52
C CYS A 153 14.31 9.86 18.17
N THR A 154 14.33 9.35 16.95
CA THR A 154 13.41 8.30 16.52
C THR A 154 14.00 6.94 16.80
N ASP A 155 13.22 5.91 16.54
CA ASP A 155 13.69 4.53 16.42
C ASP A 155 12.79 3.81 15.41
N GLY A 156 13.22 2.71 14.82
CA GLY A 156 12.41 1.99 13.85
C GLY A 156 13.16 0.95 13.02
N PHE A 157 12.53 0.55 11.92
CA PHE A 157 13.08 -0.43 11.01
C PHE A 157 12.51 -0.28 9.60
N ALA A 158 13.17 -0.95 8.66
CA ALA A 158 12.62 -1.21 7.32
C ALA A 158 12.71 -2.71 7.02
N LEU A 159 11.63 -3.27 6.48
CA LEU A 159 11.51 -4.65 6.02
C LEU A 159 11.36 -4.66 4.50
N GLY A 160 12.22 -5.38 3.79
CA GLY A 160 12.22 -5.43 2.33
C GLY A 160 13.33 -6.34 1.77
N ALA A 161 13.45 -6.48 0.45
CA ALA A 161 12.48 -6.02 -0.54
C ALA A 161 11.23 -6.92 -0.55
N LEU A 162 10.06 -6.34 -0.80
CA LEU A 162 8.77 -7.02 -0.89
C LEU A 162 8.42 -7.21 -2.37
N GLU A 163 8.69 -8.39 -2.92
CA GLU A 163 8.68 -8.62 -4.39
C GLU A 163 7.48 -9.47 -4.87
N ASN A 164 6.91 -10.29 -4.02
CA ASN A 164 5.89 -11.29 -4.38
C ASN A 164 4.47 -10.84 -4.02
N ASP A 165 3.50 -11.77 -4.06
CA ASP A 165 2.15 -11.56 -3.52
C ASP A 165 2.18 -11.67 -1.99
N TRP A 166 2.84 -10.69 -1.38
CA TRP A 166 3.08 -10.64 0.05
C TRP A 166 1.85 -10.19 0.84
N GLN A 167 1.80 -10.62 2.09
CA GLN A 167 0.94 -10.08 3.13
C GLN A 167 1.76 -9.87 4.39
N THR A 168 1.65 -8.70 5.01
CA THR A 168 2.27 -8.42 6.32
C THR A 168 1.18 -8.29 7.38
N LEU A 169 1.36 -8.94 8.53
CA LEU A 169 0.56 -8.73 9.73
C LEU A 169 1.43 -8.05 10.79
N LEU A 170 1.12 -6.82 11.15
CA LEU A 170 1.86 -6.05 12.16
C LEU A 170 1.03 -5.88 13.42
N GLN A 171 1.66 -5.94 14.58
CA GLN A 171 1.02 -5.63 15.85
C GLN A 171 2.03 -5.15 16.90
N PHE A 172 1.55 -4.38 17.86
CA PHE A 172 2.26 -4.20 19.12
C PHE A 172 2.06 -5.44 20.00
N THR A 173 3.14 -6.00 20.54
CA THR A 173 3.11 -7.15 21.46
C THR A 173 3.05 -6.74 22.93
N GLN A 174 3.28 -5.45 23.21
CA GLN A 174 3.14 -4.82 24.51
C GLN A 174 2.57 -3.41 24.33
N ALA A 175 1.96 -2.84 25.38
CA ALA A 175 1.49 -1.46 25.32
C ALA A 175 2.70 -0.53 25.11
N PRO A 176 2.75 0.25 24.02
CA PRO A 176 3.87 1.15 23.78
C PRO A 176 3.89 2.28 24.83
N ILE A 177 5.08 2.74 25.16
CA ILE A 177 5.30 3.88 26.06
C ILE A 177 5.78 5.05 25.20
N GLY A 178 5.26 6.25 25.46
CA GLY A 178 5.63 7.46 24.71
C GLY A 178 4.89 7.62 23.37
N LEU A 179 4.06 6.65 22.97
CA LEU A 179 3.21 6.77 21.79
C LEU A 179 1.76 7.05 22.17
N GLN A 180 1.13 7.95 21.42
CA GLN A 180 -0.27 8.35 21.56
C GLN A 180 -1.11 7.98 20.34
N SER A 181 -0.47 7.69 19.21
CA SER A 181 -1.11 7.35 17.94
C SER A 181 -0.27 6.36 17.13
N TRP A 182 -0.95 5.62 16.26
CA TRP A 182 -0.35 4.82 15.20
C TRP A 182 -1.03 5.19 13.89
N GLN A 183 -0.27 5.54 12.87
CA GLN A 183 -0.81 6.06 11.62
C GLN A 183 -0.12 5.42 10.42
N ALA A 184 -0.90 5.15 9.38
CA ALA A 184 -0.40 4.75 8.08
C ALA A 184 -0.46 5.90 7.07
N PHE A 185 0.55 5.99 6.21
CA PHE A 185 0.69 7.08 5.26
C PHE A 185 0.99 6.55 3.84
N ALA A 186 0.40 7.20 2.85
CA ALA A 186 0.73 6.99 1.44
C ALA A 186 1.88 7.93 0.98
N ASP A 187 1.92 9.14 1.54
CA ASP A 187 3.02 10.10 1.40
C ASP A 187 3.01 11.15 2.53
N SER A 188 3.93 12.11 2.52
CA SER A 188 4.05 13.16 3.55
C SER A 188 2.93 14.22 3.52
N ASN A 189 2.05 14.22 2.53
CA ASN A 189 1.01 15.24 2.27
C ASN A 189 -0.42 14.67 2.28
N THR A 190 -0.56 13.34 2.33
CA THR A 190 -1.84 12.65 2.43
C THR A 190 -2.38 12.68 3.85
N THR A 191 -3.70 12.67 3.99
CA THR A 191 -4.35 12.49 5.28
C THR A 191 -3.99 11.09 5.81
N PRO A 192 -3.40 10.97 7.01
CA PRO A 192 -3.06 9.66 7.57
C PRO A 192 -4.31 8.81 7.79
N ILE A 193 -4.12 7.49 7.69
CA ILE A 193 -5.10 6.51 8.15
C ILE A 193 -4.77 6.21 9.61
N ASP A 194 -5.67 6.58 10.51
CA ASP A 194 -5.54 6.27 11.94
C ASP A 194 -5.68 4.76 12.16
N LEU A 195 -4.74 4.20 12.90
CA LEU A 195 -4.71 2.81 13.33
C LEU A 195 -4.91 2.77 14.84
N GLU A 196 -5.73 1.83 15.32
CA GLU A 196 -5.93 1.67 16.75
C GLU A 196 -4.61 1.23 17.42
N LEU A 197 -4.17 1.99 18.44
CA LEU A 197 -2.95 1.72 19.21
C LEU A 197 -3.21 0.69 20.31
N ALA A 198 -3.67 -0.50 19.93
CA ALA A 198 -4.02 -1.57 20.84
C ALA A 198 -3.04 -2.76 20.76
N VAL A 199 -2.78 -3.37 21.91
CA VAL A 199 -1.91 -4.55 22.01
C VAL A 199 -2.60 -5.74 21.35
N HIS A 200 -1.84 -6.46 20.52
CA HIS A 200 -2.28 -7.65 19.77
C HIS A 200 -3.41 -7.42 18.74
N GLN A 201 -3.81 -6.18 18.51
CA GLN A 201 -4.71 -5.85 17.39
C GLN A 201 -3.87 -5.71 16.13
N ARG A 202 -4.08 -6.63 15.18
CA ARG A 202 -3.24 -6.72 14.00
C ARG A 202 -3.69 -5.75 12.92
N VAL A 203 -2.73 -5.20 12.21
CA VAL A 203 -2.88 -4.47 10.95
C VAL A 203 -2.36 -5.35 9.82
N ARG A 204 -3.17 -5.55 8.78
CA ARG A 204 -2.81 -6.27 7.57
C ARG A 204 -2.56 -5.29 6.44
N LEU A 205 -1.43 -5.47 5.77
CA LEU A 205 -1.17 -4.91 4.46
C LEU A 205 -1.03 -6.04 3.45
N ASP A 206 -1.63 -5.86 2.29
CA ASP A 206 -1.57 -6.80 1.19
C ASP A 206 -1.80 -6.10 -0.16
N TRP A 207 -1.28 -6.72 -1.23
CA TRP A 207 -1.64 -6.30 -2.57
C TRP A 207 -3.10 -6.61 -2.86
N VAL A 208 -3.80 -5.64 -3.42
CA VAL A 208 -5.04 -5.89 -4.13
C VAL A 208 -4.88 -5.43 -5.58
N GLU A 209 -5.37 -6.27 -6.48
CA GLU A 209 -5.67 -5.81 -7.82
C GLU A 209 -6.94 -4.98 -7.74
N ASP A 210 -6.91 -3.78 -8.31
CA ASP A 210 -8.14 -3.07 -8.57
C ASP A 210 -9.02 -4.00 -9.39
N ALA A 211 -10.12 -4.45 -8.79
CA ALA A 211 -11.12 -5.23 -9.50
C ALA A 211 -11.43 -4.43 -10.76
N GLU A 212 -10.98 -4.95 -11.92
CA GLU A 212 -11.17 -4.31 -13.21
C GLU A 212 -12.59 -3.79 -13.20
N THR A 213 -12.75 -2.46 -13.33
CA THR A 213 -14.06 -1.80 -13.34
C THR A 213 -15.00 -2.70 -14.13
N ILE A 214 -15.90 -3.41 -13.44
CA ILE A 214 -16.78 -4.37 -14.09
C ILE A 214 -17.43 -3.55 -15.20
N PRO A 215 -17.23 -3.89 -16.49
CA PRO A 215 -17.74 -3.05 -17.55
C PRO A 215 -19.22 -2.89 -17.27
N GLU A 216 -19.63 -1.66 -16.97
CA GLU A 216 -21.03 -1.28 -16.74
C GLU A 216 -21.84 -2.02 -17.80
N PRO A 217 -22.84 -2.84 -17.43
CA PRO A 217 -23.57 -3.65 -18.38
C PRO A 217 -24.06 -2.70 -19.46
N SER A 218 -23.39 -2.75 -20.62
CA SER A 218 -23.62 -1.80 -21.70
C SER A 218 -25.10 -1.83 -21.93
N THR A 219 -25.77 -0.72 -21.59
CA THR A 219 -27.22 -0.63 -21.60
C THR A 219 -27.62 -1.01 -23.01
N LEU A 220 -28.07 -2.26 -23.18
CA LEU A 220 -28.50 -2.78 -24.45
C LEU A 220 -29.84 -2.11 -24.65
N ILE A 221 -29.81 -0.85 -25.11
CA ILE A 221 -30.91 -0.14 -25.75
C ILE A 221 -31.09 -0.84 -27.11
N GLY A 222 -31.41 -2.13 -27.05
CA GLY A 222 -31.87 -2.95 -28.14
C GLY A 222 -33.38 -2.78 -28.22
N LEU A 223 -33.78 -1.60 -28.69
CA LEU A 223 -34.96 -1.34 -29.51
C LEU A 223 -35.92 -2.54 -29.63
N MET A 224 -36.87 -2.70 -28.69
CA MET A 224 -38.07 -3.48 -28.98
C MET A 224 -38.93 -2.66 -29.94
N VAL A 225 -38.71 -2.85 -31.25
CA VAL A 225 -39.63 -2.43 -32.30
C VAL A 225 -40.89 -3.30 -32.17
N LEU A 226 -41.89 -2.77 -31.48
CA LEU A 226 -43.25 -3.29 -31.48
C LEU A 226 -43.87 -3.08 -32.87
N GLY A 227 -43.60 -4.02 -33.77
CA GLY A 227 -44.33 -4.15 -35.04
C GLY A 227 -45.59 -4.98 -34.82
N ILE A 228 -46.71 -4.35 -34.45
CA ILE A 228 -48.03 -4.92 -34.65
C ILE A 228 -48.70 -4.15 -35.78
N VAL A 229 -48.45 -4.63 -37.00
CA VAL A 229 -49.19 -4.28 -38.21
C VAL A 229 -50.57 -4.95 -38.11
N GLY A 230 -51.62 -4.16 -38.27
CA GLY A 230 -53.00 -4.63 -38.24
C GLY A 230 -53.36 -5.57 -39.38
N LEU A 231 -54.30 -6.48 -39.12
CA LEU A 231 -55.10 -7.11 -40.16
C LEU A 231 -56.58 -6.83 -39.90
N LEU A 232 -57.14 -5.97 -40.75
CA LEU A 232 -58.56 -5.77 -40.98
C LEU A 232 -59.09 -6.82 -41.98
N THR A 233 -60.41 -6.98 -41.97
CA THR A 233 -61.31 -7.72 -42.90
C THR A 233 -61.60 -9.18 -42.50
N ARG A 234 -62.83 -9.71 -42.59
CA ARG A 234 -63.93 -9.42 -43.52
C ARG A 234 -65.29 -9.94 -43.00
N LYS A 235 -66.37 -9.27 -43.43
CA LYS A 235 -67.81 -9.59 -43.25
C LYS A 235 -68.20 -11.02 -43.67
N HIS A 236 -69.25 -11.55 -43.04
CA HIS A 236 -70.48 -11.99 -43.72
C HIS A 236 -71.70 -11.68 -42.85
#